data_AF-A0A945IE32-F1
#
_entry.id   AF-A0A945IE32-F1
#
_cell.length_a   1.000
_cell.length_b   1.000
_cell.length_c   1.000
_cell.angle_alpha   90.00
_cell.angle_beta   90.00
_cell.angle_gamma   90.00
#
_symmetry.space_group_name_H-M   'P 1'
#
loop_
_entity.id
_entity.type
_entity.pdbx_description
1 polymer ?
#
loop_
_entity_poly.entity_id
_entity_poly.type
_entity_poly.pdbx_seq_one_letter_code
_entity_poly.pdbx_strand_id
1 'polypeptide(L)'
;MKLTNPEMIRAVTSKWDGDRDANGRPLVPSDILERMKLVTSEEAWGTCKRNDYHFQFAGNWMNLHPDRVIVGRAVTCRWVPRRPDIHDSIDKQGEEDDRVGFQNSWVIDELEQNDLIVVDLFGKVFNGTFAGDNLATAIKSRSGTGMVIDGGIRDTQRILEMDDFNALVRGVDPSAILDVSMPEINGITRIGEATCVPGDVVLGTSTGVVFIPPHLALEVVERSESIRLKDEFGQQRIREGVYTPGEVDREFSEDMDKDFGEWKANRLK
;
A
#
# COMPACT_ATOMS: atom_id res chain seq x y z
N MET A 1 6.28 -27.27 4.99
CA MET A 1 6.85 -25.98 4.50
C MET A 1 6.26 -24.87 5.37
N LYS A 2 6.96 -23.80 5.74
CA LYS A 2 6.28 -22.69 6.46
C LYS A 2 5.87 -21.62 5.45
N LEU A 3 4.58 -21.40 5.27
CA LEU A 3 4.07 -20.37 4.36
C LEU A 3 4.34 -18.95 4.89
N THR A 4 4.24 -18.78 6.21
CA THR A 4 4.56 -17.53 6.93
C THR A 4 5.79 -17.72 7.80
N ASN A 5 6.71 -16.76 7.78
CA ASN A 5 7.91 -16.75 8.63
C ASN A 5 7.95 -15.51 9.55
N PRO A 6 7.39 -15.61 10.78
CA PRO A 6 7.34 -14.50 11.72
C PRO A 6 8.71 -13.97 12.19
N GLU A 7 9.74 -14.81 12.19
CA GLU A 7 11.10 -14.42 12.60
C GLU A 7 11.73 -13.51 11.55
N MET A 8 11.55 -13.85 10.27
CA MET A 8 12.00 -13.03 9.15
C MET A 8 11.37 -11.64 9.19
N ILE A 9 10.05 -11.56 9.39
CA ILE A 9 9.31 -10.28 9.44
C ILE A 9 9.88 -9.39 10.53
N ARG A 10 10.08 -9.92 11.75
CA ARG A 10 10.66 -9.17 12.88
C ARG A 10 12.09 -8.71 12.59
N ALA A 11 12.90 -9.53 11.92
CA ALA A 11 14.28 -9.17 11.59
C ALA A 11 14.35 -7.98 10.63
N VAL A 12 13.55 -8.01 9.55
CA VAL A 12 13.58 -6.94 8.54
C VAL A 12 12.81 -5.68 8.95
N THR A 13 11.86 -5.81 9.87
CA THR A 13 11.14 -4.67 10.48
C THR A 13 11.65 -4.33 11.89
N SER A 14 12.90 -4.64 12.20
CA SER A 14 13.48 -4.48 13.55
C SER A 14 13.51 -3.05 14.08
N LYS A 15 13.43 -2.04 13.19
CA LYS A 15 13.30 -0.63 13.56
C LYS A 15 11.90 -0.26 14.08
N TRP A 16 10.91 -1.12 13.92
CA TRP A 16 9.56 -0.91 14.47
C TRP A 16 9.47 -1.39 15.92
N ASP A 17 9.08 -0.48 16.80
CA ASP A 17 8.95 -0.66 18.26
C ASP A 17 7.51 -0.69 18.77
N GLY A 18 6.52 -0.46 17.91
CA GLY A 18 5.10 -0.53 18.24
C GLY A 18 4.52 -1.95 18.21
N ASP A 19 3.18 -2.01 18.30
CA ASP A 19 2.44 -3.27 18.35
C ASP A 19 2.62 -4.11 17.08
N ARG A 20 2.44 -5.43 17.24
CA ARG A 20 2.56 -6.42 16.16
C ARG A 20 1.45 -7.45 16.25
N ASP A 21 1.04 -7.99 15.10
CA ASP A 21 0.08 -9.09 15.05
C ASP A 21 0.72 -10.44 15.46
N ALA A 22 -0.08 -11.50 15.42
CA ALA A 22 0.37 -12.86 15.72
C ALA A 22 1.52 -13.34 14.81
N ASN A 23 1.56 -12.86 13.56
CA ASN A 23 2.61 -13.16 12.58
C ASN A 23 3.84 -12.26 12.75
N GLY A 24 3.85 -11.33 13.70
CA GLY A 24 4.96 -10.41 13.96
C GLY A 24 5.01 -9.20 13.04
N ARG A 25 3.96 -8.98 12.25
CA ARG A 25 3.84 -7.86 11.35
C ARG A 25 3.58 -6.56 12.13
N PRO A 26 4.27 -5.46 11.80
CA PRO A 26 3.99 -4.14 12.38
C PRO A 26 2.52 -3.70 12.24
N LEU A 27 1.92 -3.26 13.34
CA LEU A 27 0.57 -2.70 13.39
C LEU A 27 0.64 -1.18 13.52
N VAL A 28 0.87 -0.50 12.39
CA VAL A 28 0.79 0.98 12.34
C VAL A 28 -0.60 1.45 12.81
N PRO A 29 -0.68 2.40 13.75
CA PRO A 29 -1.94 2.93 14.28
C PRO A 29 -2.90 3.49 13.22
N SER A 30 -4.20 3.34 13.46
CA SER A 30 -5.24 3.77 12.52
C SER A 30 -5.29 5.28 12.29
N ASP A 31 -4.92 6.10 13.28
CA ASP A 31 -4.84 7.56 13.11
C ASP A 31 -3.76 7.97 12.10
N ILE A 32 -2.62 7.26 12.10
CA ILE A 32 -1.56 7.47 11.11
C ILE A 32 -2.05 7.04 9.73
N LEU A 33 -2.73 5.89 9.62
CA LEU A 33 -3.29 5.42 8.35
C LEU A 33 -4.36 6.39 7.80
N GLU A 34 -5.18 6.99 8.66
CA GLU A 34 -6.17 7.99 8.25
C GLU A 34 -5.49 9.27 7.74
N ARG A 35 -4.50 9.79 8.48
CA ARG A 35 -3.71 10.96 8.05
C ARG A 35 -2.95 10.70 6.76
N MET A 36 -2.48 9.48 6.55
CA MET A 36 -1.77 9.05 5.34
C MET A 36 -2.62 9.19 4.07
N LYS A 37 -3.96 9.16 4.15
CA LYS A 37 -4.83 9.36 2.98
C LYS A 37 -4.69 10.75 2.34
N LEU A 38 -4.20 11.73 3.08
CA LEU A 38 -3.94 13.10 2.60
C LEU A 38 -2.52 13.29 2.03
N VAL A 39 -1.67 12.26 2.10
CA VAL A 39 -0.28 12.30 1.64
C VAL A 39 -0.22 12.08 0.13
N THR A 40 0.54 12.91 -0.57
CA THR A 40 0.81 12.72 -1.99
C THR A 40 1.94 11.70 -2.21
N SER A 41 1.97 11.07 -3.39
CA SER A 41 3.00 10.09 -3.72
C SER A 41 4.42 10.68 -3.67
N GLU A 42 4.57 11.94 -4.08
CA GLU A 42 5.83 12.68 -4.09
C GLU A 42 6.34 12.97 -2.67
N GLU A 43 5.45 13.33 -1.74
CA GLU A 43 5.80 13.58 -0.34
C GLU A 43 6.23 12.29 0.37
N ALA A 44 5.48 11.20 0.19
CA ALA A 44 5.83 9.89 0.72
C ALA A 44 7.17 9.39 0.15
N TRP A 45 7.28 9.36 -1.18
CA TRP A 45 8.51 8.92 -1.86
C TRP A 45 9.72 9.78 -1.48
N GLY A 46 9.56 11.10 -1.44
CA GLY A 46 10.62 12.02 -1.03
C GLY A 46 11.09 11.78 0.41
N THR A 47 10.19 11.36 1.30
CA THR A 47 10.52 11.04 2.70
C THR A 47 11.22 9.70 2.86
N CYS A 48 10.76 8.68 2.16
CA CYS A 48 11.47 7.41 2.05
C CYS A 48 12.89 7.64 1.51
N LYS A 49 13.03 8.40 0.41
CA LYS A 49 14.33 8.67 -0.22
C LYS A 49 15.32 9.40 0.68
N ARG A 50 14.86 10.39 1.47
CA ARG A 50 15.72 11.08 2.46
C ARG A 50 16.23 10.14 3.56
N ASN A 51 15.49 9.07 3.85
CA ASN A 51 15.87 8.03 4.79
C ASN A 51 16.59 6.84 4.11
N ASP A 52 17.15 7.05 2.92
CA ASP A 52 17.92 6.06 2.12
C ASP A 52 17.09 4.91 1.53
N TYR A 53 15.76 5.07 1.43
CA TYR A 53 14.87 4.12 0.75
C TYR A 53 14.55 4.62 -0.67
N HIS A 54 15.36 4.22 -1.65
CA HIS A 54 15.27 4.73 -3.03
C HIS A 54 14.22 4.00 -3.90
N PHE A 55 13.84 2.78 -3.55
CA PHE A 55 13.01 1.88 -4.37
C PHE A 55 11.67 1.57 -3.69
N GLN A 56 10.87 2.61 -3.41
CA GLN A 56 9.60 2.47 -2.69
C GLN A 56 8.36 2.71 -3.56
N PHE A 57 8.52 3.11 -4.82
CA PHE A 57 7.41 3.42 -5.72
C PHE A 57 7.30 2.44 -6.89
N ALA A 58 6.08 2.04 -7.22
CA ALA A 58 5.75 1.27 -8.41
C ALA A 58 4.56 1.90 -9.14
N GLY A 59 4.73 2.20 -10.43
CA GLY A 59 3.70 2.75 -11.31
C GLY A 59 3.11 1.76 -12.31
N ASN A 60 2.46 2.29 -13.35
CA ASN A 60 1.85 1.57 -14.48
C ASN A 60 0.75 0.59 -14.06
N TRP A 61 -0.26 1.11 -13.36
CA TRP A 61 -1.40 0.34 -12.88
C TRP A 61 -2.68 0.66 -13.64
N MET A 62 -3.52 -0.36 -13.83
CA MET A 62 -4.94 -0.15 -14.02
C MET A 62 -5.56 0.12 -12.65
N ASN A 63 -5.90 1.38 -12.39
CA ASN A 63 -6.58 1.81 -11.16
C ASN A 63 -8.08 1.87 -11.43
N LEU A 64 -8.86 1.08 -10.68
CA LEU A 64 -10.31 0.98 -10.87
C LEU A 64 -11.06 2.27 -10.50
N HIS A 65 -10.59 2.97 -9.46
CA HIS A 65 -11.10 4.27 -9.03
C HIS A 65 -9.95 5.26 -8.85
N PRO A 66 -9.49 5.93 -9.93
CA PRO A 66 -8.36 6.86 -9.88
C PRO A 66 -8.56 8.05 -8.93
N ASP A 67 -9.81 8.37 -8.59
CA ASP A 67 -10.20 9.39 -7.62
C ASP A 67 -10.05 8.96 -6.15
N ARG A 68 -9.84 7.66 -5.88
CA ARG A 68 -9.77 7.10 -4.53
C ARG A 68 -8.33 6.77 -4.13
N VAL A 69 -7.92 7.29 -2.98
CA VAL A 69 -6.68 6.89 -2.29
C VAL A 69 -6.97 5.68 -1.41
N ILE A 70 -6.11 4.65 -1.49
CA ILE A 70 -6.15 3.51 -0.56
C ILE A 70 -4.92 3.50 0.32
N VAL A 71 -5.17 3.24 1.60
CA VAL A 71 -4.13 3.11 2.61
C VAL A 71 -4.44 1.87 3.46
N GLY A 72 -3.40 1.08 3.72
CA GLY A 72 -3.47 0.00 4.70
C GLY A 72 -2.11 -0.63 4.94
N ARG A 73 -2.02 -1.51 5.93
CA ARG A 73 -0.80 -2.25 6.25
C ARG A 73 -0.70 -3.47 5.35
N ALA A 74 0.43 -3.64 4.67
CA ALA A 74 0.61 -4.70 3.70
C ALA A 74 0.44 -6.08 4.33
N VAL A 75 -0.46 -6.89 3.77
CA VAL A 75 -0.44 -8.36 3.91
C VAL A 75 -0.02 -8.90 2.55
N THR A 76 1.20 -9.43 2.47
CA THR A 76 1.79 -9.81 1.19
C THR A 76 1.52 -11.28 0.89
N CYS A 77 1.39 -11.63 -0.39
CA CYS A 77 1.59 -13.00 -0.84
C CYS A 77 2.35 -13.01 -2.16
N ARG A 78 3.18 -14.04 -2.32
CA ARG A 78 3.99 -14.23 -3.52
C ARG A 78 3.60 -15.51 -4.20
N TRP A 79 3.38 -15.41 -5.50
CA TRP A 79 3.04 -16.52 -6.36
C TRP A 79 4.17 -16.82 -7.33
N VAL A 80 4.20 -18.07 -7.79
CA VAL A 80 5.14 -18.55 -8.81
C VAL A 80 4.37 -19.38 -9.84
N PRO A 81 4.90 -19.55 -11.06
CA PRO A 81 4.35 -20.50 -12.02
C PRO A 81 4.23 -21.89 -11.39
N ARG A 82 3.10 -22.56 -11.65
CA ARG A 82 2.83 -23.88 -11.07
C ARG A 82 3.91 -24.87 -11.48
N ARG A 83 4.45 -25.55 -10.47
CA ARG A 83 5.23 -26.78 -10.62
C ARG A 83 4.65 -27.82 -9.67
N PRO A 84 4.40 -29.07 -10.11
CA PRO A 84 3.75 -30.08 -9.27
C PRO A 84 4.46 -30.31 -7.92
N ASP A 85 5.79 -30.41 -7.92
CA ASP A 85 6.60 -30.62 -6.70
C ASP A 85 6.40 -29.50 -5.65
N ILE A 86 6.28 -28.26 -6.10
CA ILE A 86 6.04 -27.09 -5.24
C ILE A 86 4.56 -27.05 -4.82
N HIS A 87 3.65 -27.24 -5.77
CA HIS A 87 2.21 -27.17 -5.56
C HIS A 87 1.73 -28.21 -4.55
N ASP A 88 2.11 -29.48 -4.75
CA ASP A 88 1.72 -30.59 -3.87
C ASP A 88 2.25 -30.38 -2.44
N SER A 89 3.43 -29.78 -2.30
CA SER A 89 4.01 -29.43 -0.99
C SER A 89 3.26 -28.29 -0.28
N ILE A 90 2.74 -27.32 -1.05
CA ILE A 90 1.94 -26.20 -0.52
C ILE A 90 0.54 -26.70 -0.13
N ASP A 91 -0.09 -27.50 -0.97
CA ASP A 91 -1.42 -28.06 -0.70
C ASP A 91 -1.40 -28.95 0.54
N LYS A 92 -0.39 -29.83 0.65
CA LYS A 92 -0.18 -30.62 1.86
C LYS A 92 0.00 -29.75 3.10
N GLN A 93 0.73 -28.64 3.01
CA GLN A 93 0.84 -27.71 4.13
C GLN A 93 -0.50 -27.04 4.47
N GLY A 94 -1.28 -26.67 3.46
CA GLY A 94 -2.63 -26.12 3.64
C GLY A 94 -3.55 -27.09 4.37
N GLU A 95 -3.47 -28.39 4.06
CA GLU A 95 -4.19 -29.45 4.79
C GLU A 95 -3.73 -29.56 6.25
N GLU A 96 -2.42 -29.52 6.51
CA GLU A 96 -1.86 -29.56 7.88
C GLU A 96 -2.24 -28.32 8.71
N ASP A 97 -2.46 -27.18 8.05
CA ASP A 97 -2.85 -25.90 8.63
C ASP A 97 -4.40 -25.71 8.69
N ASP A 98 -5.19 -26.75 8.35
CA ASP A 98 -6.67 -26.71 8.27
C ASP A 98 -7.23 -25.61 7.35
N ARG A 99 -6.51 -25.23 6.29
CA ARG A 99 -6.93 -24.17 5.36
C ARG A 99 -8.02 -24.65 4.41
N VAL A 100 -8.98 -23.78 4.11
CA VAL A 100 -10.15 -24.08 3.26
C VAL A 100 -10.13 -23.27 1.98
N GLY A 101 -10.51 -23.92 0.87
CA GLY A 101 -10.56 -23.31 -0.45
C GLY A 101 -9.19 -23.32 -1.14
N PHE A 102 -9.07 -22.54 -2.23
CA PHE A 102 -7.83 -22.44 -2.98
C PHE A 102 -6.87 -21.43 -2.35
N GLN A 103 -5.59 -21.48 -2.72
CA GLN A 103 -4.51 -20.72 -2.08
C GLN A 103 -4.74 -19.19 -1.97
N ASN A 104 -5.57 -18.60 -2.83
CA ASN A 104 -5.95 -17.18 -2.73
C ASN A 104 -6.87 -16.87 -1.54
N SER A 105 -7.77 -17.76 -1.11
CA SER A 105 -8.58 -17.53 0.09
C SER A 105 -7.74 -17.54 1.36
N TRP A 106 -6.67 -18.34 1.38
CA TRP A 106 -5.82 -18.53 2.56
C TRP A 106 -5.16 -17.24 3.04
N VAL A 107 -4.66 -16.40 2.13
CA VAL A 107 -4.09 -15.10 2.48
C VAL A 107 -5.17 -14.07 2.85
N ILE A 108 -6.36 -14.17 2.23
CA ILE A 108 -7.50 -13.28 2.55
C ILE A 108 -7.99 -13.54 3.97
N ASP A 109 -7.94 -14.78 4.44
CA ASP A 109 -8.33 -15.15 5.80
C ASP A 109 -7.39 -14.59 6.88
N GLU A 110 -6.15 -14.25 6.51
CA GLU A 110 -5.17 -13.60 7.39
C GLU A 110 -5.35 -12.07 7.51
N LEU A 111 -6.27 -11.48 6.73
CA LEU A 111 -6.52 -10.03 6.77
C LEU A 111 -7.23 -9.62 8.07
N GLU A 112 -6.73 -8.53 8.66
CA GLU A 112 -7.34 -7.79 9.76
C GLU A 112 -7.79 -6.38 9.30
N GLN A 113 -8.58 -5.72 10.14
CA GLN A 113 -9.06 -4.35 9.89
C GLN A 113 -7.87 -3.38 9.65
N ASN A 114 -7.96 -2.56 8.60
CA ASN A 114 -6.94 -1.62 8.11
C ASN A 114 -5.72 -2.26 7.43
N ASP A 115 -5.77 -3.55 7.11
CA ASP A 115 -4.79 -4.16 6.23
C ASP A 115 -5.09 -3.88 4.77
N LEU A 116 -4.10 -4.06 3.90
CA LEU A 116 -4.26 -3.98 2.45
C LEU A 116 -3.48 -5.14 1.84
N ILE A 117 -4.17 -5.95 1.03
CA ILE A 117 -3.54 -7.12 0.42
C ILE A 117 -2.66 -6.73 -0.76
N VAL A 118 -1.41 -7.22 -0.75
CA VAL A 118 -0.41 -6.96 -1.79
C VAL A 118 -0.01 -8.29 -2.41
N VAL A 119 -0.34 -8.48 -3.68
CA VAL A 119 -0.18 -9.75 -4.38
C VAL A 119 0.89 -9.61 -5.46
N ASP A 120 1.99 -10.35 -5.32
CA ASP A 120 2.92 -10.59 -6.44
C ASP A 120 2.47 -11.83 -7.20
N LEU A 121 1.80 -11.61 -8.33
CA LEU A 121 1.40 -12.65 -9.27
C LEU A 121 2.19 -12.53 -10.58
N PHE A 122 3.42 -12.01 -10.47
CA PHE A 122 4.42 -11.90 -11.55
C PHE A 122 3.87 -11.30 -12.86
N GLY A 123 2.91 -10.39 -12.76
CA GLY A 123 2.25 -9.71 -13.88
C GLY A 123 1.27 -10.57 -14.68
N LYS A 124 0.91 -11.77 -14.21
CA LYS A 124 0.02 -12.68 -14.94
C LYS A 124 -1.42 -12.16 -14.92
N VAL A 125 -1.99 -11.89 -16.09
CA VAL A 125 -3.39 -11.47 -16.25
C VAL A 125 -4.26 -12.64 -16.74
N PHE A 126 -3.98 -13.17 -17.93
CA PHE A 126 -4.64 -14.39 -18.42
C PHE A 126 -4.30 -15.58 -17.53
N ASN A 127 -5.32 -16.29 -17.03
CA ASN A 127 -5.24 -17.31 -15.99
C ASN A 127 -4.64 -16.81 -14.65
N GLY A 128 -4.50 -15.50 -14.47
CA GLY A 128 -3.86 -14.88 -13.31
C GLY A 128 -4.80 -13.91 -12.59
N THR A 129 -6.09 -14.24 -12.52
CA THR A 129 -7.10 -13.39 -11.91
C THR A 129 -7.21 -13.71 -10.41
N PHE A 130 -6.45 -13.01 -9.56
CA PHE A 130 -6.35 -13.31 -8.12
C PHE A 130 -7.71 -13.26 -7.41
N ALA A 131 -8.48 -12.22 -7.69
CA ALA A 131 -9.80 -11.98 -7.09
C ALA A 131 -10.89 -11.81 -8.16
N GLY A 132 -12.06 -12.36 -7.85
CA GLY A 132 -13.36 -11.98 -8.41
C GLY A 132 -14.23 -11.30 -7.35
N ASP A 133 -15.52 -11.17 -7.60
CA ASP A 133 -16.45 -10.40 -6.75
C ASP A 133 -16.55 -10.93 -5.30
N ASN A 134 -16.64 -12.25 -5.11
CA ASN A 134 -16.71 -12.87 -3.79
C ASN A 134 -15.44 -12.64 -2.96
N LEU A 135 -14.26 -12.75 -3.59
CA LEU A 135 -12.99 -12.54 -2.90
C LEU A 135 -12.74 -11.05 -2.62
N ALA A 136 -13.10 -10.16 -3.55
CA ALA A 136 -13.08 -8.72 -3.31
C ALA A 136 -14.02 -8.33 -2.17
N THR A 137 -15.22 -8.94 -2.09
CA THR A 137 -16.15 -8.75 -0.98
C THR A 137 -15.52 -9.20 0.35
N ALA A 138 -14.88 -10.37 0.38
CA ALA A 138 -14.19 -10.85 1.58
C ALA A 138 -13.04 -9.92 2.02
N ILE A 139 -12.22 -9.44 1.08
CA ILE A 139 -11.15 -8.46 1.34
C ILE A 139 -11.75 -7.19 1.93
N LYS A 140 -12.78 -6.62 1.30
CA LYS A 140 -13.47 -5.41 1.78
C LYS A 140 -14.04 -5.62 3.19
N SER A 141 -14.75 -6.72 3.44
CA SER A 141 -15.41 -6.99 4.71
C SER A 141 -14.43 -7.21 5.87
N ARG A 142 -13.26 -7.80 5.62
CA ARG A 142 -12.25 -8.06 6.67
C ARG A 142 -11.36 -6.85 6.95
N SER A 143 -10.92 -6.17 5.88
CA SER A 143 -9.91 -5.13 5.99
C SER A 143 -10.46 -3.72 5.99
N GLY A 144 -11.61 -3.49 5.35
CA GLY A 144 -12.15 -2.16 5.10
C GLY A 144 -11.30 -1.29 4.17
N THR A 145 -10.40 -1.88 3.37
CA THR A 145 -9.53 -1.13 2.43
C THR A 145 -9.70 -1.59 0.96
N GLY A 146 -8.63 -2.00 0.28
CA GLY A 146 -8.54 -2.38 -1.12
C GLY A 146 -7.45 -3.42 -1.38
N MET A 147 -6.98 -3.47 -2.63
CA MET A 147 -5.96 -4.45 -3.05
C MET A 147 -4.98 -3.89 -4.07
N VAL A 148 -3.72 -4.34 -3.99
CA VAL A 148 -2.69 -4.12 -5.01
C VAL A 148 -2.28 -5.49 -5.55
N ILE A 149 -2.47 -5.72 -6.84
CA ILE A 149 -2.25 -7.04 -7.46
C ILE A 149 -1.35 -6.87 -8.68
N ASP A 150 -0.10 -7.31 -8.60
CA ASP A 150 0.81 -7.43 -9.74
C ASP A 150 0.41 -8.64 -10.62
N GLY A 151 -0.80 -8.55 -11.19
CA GLY A 151 -1.52 -9.60 -11.90
C GLY A 151 -2.92 -9.12 -12.28
N GLY A 152 -3.78 -10.07 -12.65
CA GLY A 152 -5.15 -9.79 -13.10
C GLY A 152 -6.19 -9.87 -11.99
N ILE A 153 -7.39 -9.38 -12.30
CA ILE A 153 -8.64 -9.68 -11.58
C ILE A 153 -9.73 -10.05 -12.59
N ARG A 154 -10.83 -10.60 -12.09
CA ARG A 154 -12.05 -10.85 -12.86
C ARG A 154 -13.26 -10.21 -12.18
N ASP A 155 -14.43 -10.34 -12.79
CA ASP A 155 -15.70 -9.80 -12.27
C ASP A 155 -15.64 -8.28 -12.03
N THR A 156 -14.82 -7.56 -12.80
CA THR A 156 -14.48 -6.14 -12.58
C THR A 156 -15.70 -5.24 -12.55
N GLN A 157 -16.74 -5.54 -13.34
CA GLN A 157 -17.99 -4.78 -13.34
C GLN A 157 -18.65 -4.74 -11.96
N ARG A 158 -18.61 -5.84 -11.20
CA ARG A 158 -19.14 -5.91 -9.84
C ARG A 158 -18.21 -5.24 -8.84
N ILE A 159 -16.91 -5.39 -9.00
CA ILE A 159 -15.91 -4.80 -8.11
C ILE A 159 -15.95 -3.26 -8.19
N LEU A 160 -16.18 -2.70 -9.39
CA LEU A 160 -16.34 -1.24 -9.60
C LEU A 160 -17.56 -0.65 -8.87
N GLU A 161 -18.56 -1.45 -8.52
CA GLU A 161 -19.74 -1.01 -7.79
C GLU A 161 -19.51 -0.95 -6.27
N MET A 162 -18.34 -1.40 -5.78
CA MET A 162 -18.04 -1.41 -4.34
C MET A 162 -17.67 -0.02 -3.82
N ASP A 163 -18.43 0.49 -2.85
CA ASP A 163 -18.09 1.72 -2.13
C ASP A 163 -16.82 1.56 -1.29
N ASP A 164 -16.08 2.65 -1.07
CA ASP A 164 -14.89 2.68 -0.18
C ASP A 164 -13.86 1.56 -0.42
N PHE A 165 -13.80 1.07 -1.66
CA PHE A 165 -12.90 0.02 -2.11
C PHE A 165 -12.20 0.48 -3.38
N ASN A 166 -10.93 0.10 -3.55
CA ASN A 166 -10.20 0.32 -4.79
C ASN A 166 -9.21 -0.82 -5.05
N ALA A 167 -8.88 -1.02 -6.31
CA ALA A 167 -7.88 -1.99 -6.73
C ALA A 167 -6.92 -1.37 -7.74
N LEU A 168 -5.62 -1.56 -7.50
CA LEU A 168 -4.57 -1.30 -8.47
C LEU A 168 -4.07 -2.64 -9.00
N VAL A 169 -4.30 -2.90 -10.29
CA VAL A 169 -4.06 -4.20 -10.92
C VAL A 169 -3.27 -4.05 -12.23
N ARG A 170 -2.73 -5.14 -12.79
CA ARG A 170 -2.10 -5.10 -14.13
C ARG A 170 -3.10 -5.24 -15.26
N GLY A 171 -4.25 -5.85 -15.00
CA GLY A 171 -5.30 -5.98 -16.00
C GLY A 171 -6.51 -6.76 -15.51
N VAL A 172 -7.42 -7.01 -16.44
CA VAL A 172 -8.66 -7.74 -16.20
C VAL A 172 -8.80 -8.84 -17.24
N ASP A 173 -9.31 -10.00 -16.82
CA ASP A 173 -9.56 -11.14 -17.70
C ASP A 173 -10.70 -12.00 -17.12
N PRO A 174 -11.54 -12.67 -17.93
CA PRO A 174 -12.63 -13.50 -17.40
C PRO A 174 -12.19 -14.90 -16.92
N SER A 175 -10.93 -15.29 -17.14
CA SER A 175 -10.40 -16.58 -16.68
C SER A 175 -10.46 -16.73 -15.16
N ALA A 176 -10.32 -17.97 -14.68
CA ALA A 176 -10.02 -18.23 -13.28
C ALA A 176 -8.50 -18.27 -13.08
N ILE A 177 -8.04 -18.10 -11.83
CA ILE A 177 -6.65 -18.33 -11.47
C ILE A 177 -6.27 -19.79 -11.76
N LEU A 178 -5.24 -20.01 -12.58
CA LEU A 178 -4.74 -21.32 -12.99
C LEU A 178 -3.22 -21.25 -13.18
N ASP A 179 -2.58 -22.42 -13.13
CA ASP A 179 -1.13 -22.59 -13.40
C ASP A 179 -0.21 -21.73 -12.52
N VAL A 180 -0.61 -21.53 -11.26
CA VAL A 180 0.19 -20.84 -10.24
C VAL A 180 0.20 -21.59 -8.90
N SER A 181 1.20 -21.28 -8.07
CA SER A 181 1.30 -21.74 -6.68
C SER A 181 1.77 -20.58 -5.78
N MET A 182 1.31 -20.51 -4.53
CA MET A 182 1.63 -19.49 -3.54
C MET A 182 2.57 -20.05 -2.46
N PRO A 183 3.89 -20.04 -2.68
CA PRO A 183 4.84 -20.57 -1.72
C PRO A 183 4.97 -19.73 -0.43
N GLU A 184 4.44 -18.51 -0.40
CA GLU A 184 4.73 -17.58 0.69
C GLU A 184 3.58 -16.60 0.95
N ILE A 185 3.19 -16.52 2.22
CA ILE A 185 2.29 -15.50 2.78
C ILE A 185 3.11 -14.68 3.78
N ASN A 186 2.87 -13.38 3.86
CA ASN A 186 3.65 -12.46 4.68
C ASN A 186 5.16 -12.61 4.42
N GLY A 187 5.52 -12.72 3.15
CA GLY A 187 6.89 -12.74 2.63
C GLY A 187 7.35 -11.37 2.14
N ILE A 188 8.66 -11.17 2.03
CA ILE A 188 9.19 -10.01 1.32
C ILE A 188 8.91 -10.21 -0.17
N THR A 189 8.24 -9.25 -0.80
CA THR A 189 7.89 -9.35 -2.21
C THR A 189 8.34 -8.13 -2.98
N ARG A 190 8.50 -8.29 -4.29
CA ARG A 190 8.85 -7.20 -5.21
C ARG A 190 7.66 -6.90 -6.10
N ILE A 191 7.26 -5.63 -6.14
CA ILE A 191 6.20 -5.13 -7.01
C ILE A 191 6.82 -4.09 -7.94
N GLY A 192 6.95 -4.43 -9.23
CA GLY A 192 7.76 -3.63 -10.15
C GLY A 192 9.21 -3.50 -9.65
N GLU A 193 9.67 -2.27 -9.42
CA GLU A 193 10.99 -1.98 -8.85
C GLU A 193 10.96 -1.84 -7.33
N ALA A 194 9.78 -1.75 -6.72
CA ALA A 194 9.64 -1.53 -5.29
C ALA A 194 9.65 -2.83 -4.50
N THR A 195 10.18 -2.77 -3.28
CA THR A 195 10.12 -3.87 -2.32
C THR A 195 9.01 -3.60 -1.33
N CYS A 196 8.14 -4.57 -1.11
CA CYS A 196 7.11 -4.54 -0.08
C CYS A 196 7.42 -5.60 0.98
N VAL A 197 7.46 -5.15 2.23
CA VAL A 197 7.61 -5.99 3.42
C VAL A 197 6.25 -6.05 4.13
N PRO A 198 5.87 -7.20 4.73
CA PRO A 198 4.64 -7.27 5.53
C PRO A 198 4.61 -6.20 6.61
N GLY A 199 3.51 -5.45 6.66
CA GLY A 199 3.29 -4.36 7.62
C GLY A 199 3.80 -3.00 7.16
N ASP A 200 4.44 -2.89 6.00
CA ASP A 200 4.64 -1.59 5.35
C ASP A 200 3.29 -0.90 5.14
N VAL A 201 3.25 0.42 5.30
CA VAL A 201 2.07 1.20 4.93
C VAL A 201 2.06 1.33 3.41
N VAL A 202 1.01 0.82 2.80
CA VAL A 202 0.78 0.94 1.36
C VAL A 202 0.00 2.22 1.13
N LEU A 203 0.53 3.13 0.31
CA LEU A 203 -0.18 4.31 -0.18
C LEU A 203 -0.43 4.15 -1.68
N GLY A 204 -1.67 3.82 -2.05
CA GLY A 204 -2.11 3.72 -3.44
C GLY A 204 -2.87 4.96 -3.88
N THR A 205 -2.40 5.61 -4.94
CA THR A 205 -2.98 6.84 -5.51
C THR A 205 -3.24 6.66 -7.02
N SER A 206 -3.66 7.73 -7.70
CA SER A 206 -3.78 7.75 -9.16
C SER A 206 -2.44 7.57 -9.90
N THR A 207 -1.30 7.88 -9.26
CA THR A 207 0.03 7.80 -9.89
C THR A 207 0.66 6.41 -9.72
N GLY A 208 0.33 5.70 -8.64
CA GLY A 208 0.78 4.35 -8.38
C GLY A 208 0.76 4.00 -6.90
N VAL A 209 1.70 3.14 -6.50
CA VAL A 209 1.78 2.62 -5.13
C VAL A 209 3.13 2.98 -4.53
N VAL A 210 3.12 3.51 -3.30
CA VAL A 210 4.32 3.68 -2.46
C VAL A 210 4.24 2.71 -1.29
N PHE A 211 5.32 1.97 -1.04
CA PHE A 211 5.49 1.13 0.15
C PHE A 211 6.33 1.88 1.17
N ILE A 212 5.76 2.15 2.35
CA ILE A 212 6.38 2.99 3.36
C ILE A 212 6.76 2.09 4.55
N PRO A 213 8.05 1.98 4.90
CA PRO A 213 8.46 1.25 6.09
C PRO A 213 7.72 1.75 7.34
N PRO A 214 7.24 0.85 8.22
CA PRO A 214 6.30 1.23 9.28
C PRO A 214 6.88 2.25 10.28
N HIS A 215 8.18 2.19 10.56
CA HIS A 215 8.88 3.15 11.40
C HIS A 215 9.00 4.56 10.79
N LEU A 216 8.76 4.73 9.48
CA LEU A 216 8.75 6.03 8.80
C LEU A 216 7.34 6.57 8.60
N ALA A 217 6.28 5.79 8.88
CA ALA A 217 4.91 6.19 8.59
C ALA A 217 4.51 7.50 9.28
N LEU A 218 4.93 7.71 10.54
CA LEU A 218 4.68 8.95 11.27
C LEU A 218 5.43 10.15 10.64
N GLU A 219 6.71 9.98 10.31
CA GLU A 219 7.50 11.05 9.68
C GLU A 219 6.89 11.50 8.34
N VAL A 220 6.41 10.54 7.55
CA VAL A 220 5.75 10.83 6.27
C VAL A 220 4.52 11.71 6.47
N VAL A 221 3.62 11.36 7.41
CA VAL A 221 2.39 12.15 7.63
C VAL A 221 2.69 13.53 8.20
N GLU A 222 3.57 13.63 9.19
CA GLU A 222 3.94 14.91 9.81
C GLU A 222 4.60 15.85 8.81
N ARG A 223 5.43 15.30 7.91
CA ARG A 223 6.05 16.11 6.88
C ARG A 223 5.06 16.55 5.82
N SER A 224 4.19 15.66 5.33
CA SER A 224 3.14 16.04 4.37
C SER A 224 2.25 17.14 4.94
N GLU A 225 1.87 17.07 6.22
CA GLU A 225 1.12 18.14 6.89
C GLU A 225 1.86 19.48 6.89
N SER A 226 3.16 19.45 7.16
CA SER A 226 4.01 20.65 7.15
C SER A 226 4.16 21.23 5.75
N ILE A 227 4.38 20.38 4.73
CA ILE A 227 4.49 20.78 3.32
C ILE A 227 3.17 21.39 2.85
N ARG A 228 2.05 20.70 3.05
CA ARG A 228 0.72 21.18 2.66
C ARG A 228 0.40 22.57 3.21
N LEU A 229 0.74 22.85 4.48
CA LEU A 229 0.55 24.18 5.06
C LEU A 229 1.40 25.25 4.35
N LYS A 230 2.66 24.94 4.05
CA LYS A 230 3.57 25.85 3.33
C LYS A 230 3.13 26.05 1.88
N ASP A 231 2.70 25.00 1.20
CA ASP A 231 2.24 25.04 -0.19
C ASP A 231 0.95 25.85 -0.31
N GLU A 232 -0.01 25.67 0.58
CA GLU A 232 -1.24 26.46 0.59
C GLU A 232 -0.96 27.97 0.76
N PHE A 233 -0.04 28.32 1.67
CA PHE A 233 0.44 29.68 1.83
C PHE A 233 1.13 30.19 0.56
N GLY A 234 2.10 29.43 0.05
CA GLY A 234 2.88 29.78 -1.13
C GLY A 234 2.00 29.99 -2.36
N GLN A 235 1.08 29.07 -2.64
CA GLN A 235 0.13 29.17 -3.73
C GLN A 235 -0.82 30.36 -3.57
N GLN A 236 -1.23 30.71 -2.35
CA GLN A 236 -2.00 31.92 -2.12
C GLN A 236 -1.17 33.17 -2.43
N ARG A 237 0.02 33.29 -1.87
CA ARG A 237 0.89 34.47 -2.05
C ARG A 237 1.36 34.65 -3.49
N ILE A 238 1.59 33.55 -4.22
CA ILE A 238 1.86 33.59 -5.66
C ILE A 238 0.66 34.14 -6.43
N ARG A 239 -0.57 33.69 -6.12
CA ARG A 239 -1.79 34.21 -6.76
C ARG A 239 -2.03 35.69 -6.48
N GLU A 240 -1.62 36.17 -5.30
CA GLU A 240 -1.69 37.57 -4.89
C GLU A 240 -0.54 38.42 -5.48
N GLY A 241 0.45 37.81 -6.12
CA GLY A 241 1.62 38.50 -6.67
C GLY A 241 2.62 38.99 -5.62
N VAL A 242 2.57 38.44 -4.40
CA VAL A 242 3.44 38.83 -3.28
C VAL A 242 4.81 38.16 -3.39
N TYR A 243 4.85 36.87 -3.74
CA TYR A 243 6.08 36.10 -3.94
C TYR A 243 6.10 35.43 -5.31
N THR A 244 7.30 35.20 -5.82
CA THR A 244 7.54 34.41 -7.03
C THR A 244 7.61 32.91 -6.72
N PRO A 245 7.38 32.02 -7.71
CA PRO A 245 7.54 30.57 -7.51
C PRO A 245 8.92 30.19 -6.97
N GLY A 246 9.99 30.81 -7.48
CA GLY A 246 11.35 30.52 -7.03
C GLY A 246 11.66 30.97 -5.59
N GLU A 247 10.89 31.91 -5.03
CA GLU A 247 11.00 32.29 -3.62
C GLU A 247 10.29 31.28 -2.71
N VAL A 248 9.17 30.73 -3.16
CA VAL A 248 8.39 29.74 -2.42
C VAL A 248 9.04 28.36 -2.44
N ASP A 249 9.74 27.99 -3.52
CA ASP A 249 10.38 26.68 -3.70
C ASP A 249 11.70 26.51 -2.92
N ARG A 250 12.16 27.54 -2.20
CA ARG A 250 13.39 27.53 -1.40
C ARG A 250 13.10 27.72 0.09
N GLU A 251 14.15 27.69 0.89
CA GLU A 251 14.04 28.10 2.30
C GLU A 251 13.51 29.54 2.39
N PHE A 252 12.44 29.71 3.16
CA PHE A 252 11.77 31.00 3.34
C PHE A 252 12.76 32.01 3.95
N SER A 253 12.69 33.25 3.48
CA SER A 253 13.40 34.35 4.16
C SER A 253 12.74 34.65 5.50
N GLU A 254 13.44 35.39 6.36
CA GLU A 254 12.88 35.84 7.65
C GLU A 254 11.54 36.58 7.49
N ASP A 255 11.41 37.40 6.44
CA ASP A 255 10.17 38.11 6.12
C ASP A 255 9.05 37.14 5.71
N MET A 256 9.37 36.11 4.92
CA MET A 256 8.41 35.08 4.52
C MET A 256 7.98 34.21 5.70
N ASP A 257 8.89 33.87 6.61
CA ASP A 257 8.57 33.12 7.82
C ASP A 257 7.64 33.91 8.75
N LYS A 258 7.88 35.22 8.87
CA LYS A 258 6.98 36.11 9.60
C LYS A 258 5.59 36.16 8.95
N ASP A 259 5.55 36.35 7.64
CA ASP A 259 4.30 36.37 6.87
C ASP A 259 3.53 35.04 6.99
N PHE A 260 4.23 33.91 6.86
CA PHE A 260 3.66 32.59 7.07
C PHE A 260 3.08 32.42 8.48
N GLY A 261 3.78 32.92 9.51
CA GLY A 261 3.30 32.94 10.89
C GLY A 261 2.01 33.74 11.07
N GLU A 262 1.94 34.94 10.49
CA GLU A 262 0.74 35.79 10.52
C GLU A 262 -0.42 35.16 9.75
N TRP A 263 -0.16 34.60 8.56
CA TRP A 263 -1.12 33.88 7.74
C TRP A 263 -1.72 32.68 8.49
N LYS A 264 -0.88 31.88 9.15
CA LYS A 264 -1.30 30.72 9.94
C LYS A 264 -2.17 31.14 11.14
N ALA A 265 -1.81 32.23 11.83
CA ALA A 265 -2.57 32.73 12.97
C ALA A 265 -3.97 33.24 12.57
N ASN A 266 -4.10 33.84 11.39
CA ASN A 266 -5.40 34.32 10.89
C ASN A 266 -6.33 33.21 10.42
N ARG A 267 -5.79 32.06 10.02
CA ARG A 267 -6.58 30.89 9.62
C ARG A 267 -7.19 30.11 10.79
N LEU A 268 -6.55 30.17 11.96
CA LEU A 268 -6.99 29.47 13.18
C LEU A 268 -8.04 30.26 13.99
N LYS A 269 -8.40 31.46 13.53
CA LYS A 269 -9.52 32.26 14.06
C LYS A 269 -10.80 31.95 13.30
#